data_AF-A0A0C9V9K3-F1
#
_entry.id   AF-A0A0C9V9K3-F1
#
_cell.length_a   1.000
_cell.length_b   1.000
_cell.length_c   1.000
_cell.angle_alpha   90.00
_cell.angle_beta   90.00
_cell.angle_gamma   90.00
#
_symmetry.space_group_name_H-M   'P 1'
#
loop_
_entity.id
_entity.type
_entity.pdbx_description
1 polymer ?
#
loop_
_entity_poly.entity_id
_entity_poly.type
_entity_poly.pdbx_seq_one_letter_code
_entity_poly.pdbx_strand_id
1 'polypeptide(L)'
;MFTIISISVDGGTRSSVLFGGQPGKEAVGPTGALGPEGSVYILSIPGMGYMKLKDMGNSVSGPGDWSVQVSGSSTNWFYKGGGQATISINSSGQYTISGGTNSISGKFSLGIIGFGSKLEAEDSECLIAEGNRET
;
A
#
# COMPACT_ATOMS: atom_id res chain seq x y z
N MET A 1 -4.86 -4.33 -19.20
CA MET A 1 -3.89 -5.11 -18.40
C MET A 1 -2.63 -4.30 -18.31
N PHE A 2 -2.07 -4.21 -17.11
CA PHE A 2 -0.82 -3.51 -16.84
C PHE A 2 0.16 -4.48 -16.19
N THR A 3 1.45 -4.17 -16.21
CA THR A 3 2.52 -4.98 -15.63
C THR A 3 3.31 -4.12 -14.67
N ILE A 4 3.59 -4.63 -13.47
CA ILE A 4 4.58 -4.02 -12.58
C ILE A 4 5.94 -4.54 -13.00
N ILE A 5 6.76 -3.68 -13.61
CA ILE A 5 8.07 -4.05 -14.15
C ILE A 5 9.19 -3.86 -13.13
N SER A 6 9.01 -2.97 -12.16
CA SER A 6 9.99 -2.75 -11.10
C SER A 6 9.36 -2.21 -9.82
N ILE A 7 9.93 -2.61 -8.70
CA ILE A 7 9.62 -2.11 -7.37
C ILE A 7 10.96 -1.78 -6.71
N SER A 8 11.16 -0.53 -6.32
CA SER A 8 12.34 -0.07 -5.58
C SER A 8 11.92 0.47 -4.22
N VAL A 9 12.68 0.12 -3.17
CA VAL A 9 12.44 0.56 -1.80
C VAL A 9 13.74 1.15 -1.23
N ASP A 10 13.68 2.37 -0.70
CA ASP A 10 14.82 2.98 -0.02
C ASP A 10 15.23 2.17 1.22
N GLY A 11 16.53 1.99 1.42
CA GLY A 11 17.09 1.23 2.53
C GLY A 11 17.44 -0.23 2.23
N GLY A 12 17.46 -0.63 0.95
CA GLY A 12 18.02 -1.91 0.47
C GLY A 12 16.99 -2.88 -0.09
N THR A 13 17.39 -4.14 -0.30
CA THR A 13 16.51 -5.18 -0.83
C THR A 13 15.45 -5.57 0.20
N ARG A 14 14.22 -5.08 0.02
CA ARG A 14 13.06 -5.59 0.76
C ARG A 14 12.31 -6.59 -0.11
N SER A 15 11.93 -7.72 0.47
CA SER A 15 11.00 -8.64 -0.18
C SER A 15 9.68 -7.92 -0.44
N SER A 16 9.16 -8.00 -1.65
CA SER A 16 7.81 -7.58 -1.98
C SER A 16 6.95 -8.81 -2.23
N VAL A 17 5.68 -8.75 -1.80
CA VAL A 17 4.68 -9.75 -2.14
C VAL A 17 3.54 -9.06 -2.83
N LEU A 18 3.27 -9.43 -4.08
CA LEU A 18 2.05 -9.07 -4.78
C LEU A 18 1.08 -10.23 -4.68
N PHE A 19 -0.11 -9.97 -4.16
CA PHE A 19 -1.17 -10.96 -4.06
C PHE A 19 -2.48 -10.38 -4.58
N GLY A 20 -3.25 -11.18 -5.30
CA GLY A 20 -4.54 -10.77 -5.83
C GLY A 20 -4.79 -11.29 -7.23
N GLY A 21 -5.82 -10.75 -7.87
CA GLY A 21 -6.29 -11.25 -9.15
C GLY A 21 -7.76 -10.96 -9.37
N GLN A 22 -8.33 -11.63 -10.37
CA GLN A 22 -9.79 -11.67 -10.51
C GLN A 22 -10.39 -12.49 -9.36
N PRO A 23 -11.63 -12.19 -8.94
CA PRO A 23 -12.35 -13.04 -8.00
C PRO A 23 -12.33 -14.52 -8.44
N GLY A 24 -11.80 -15.40 -7.59
CA GLY A 24 -11.69 -16.84 -7.85
C GLY A 24 -10.50 -17.27 -8.74
N LYS A 25 -9.59 -16.34 -9.08
CA LYS A 25 -8.33 -16.60 -9.81
C LYS A 25 -7.16 -15.83 -9.19
N GLU A 26 -7.16 -15.70 -7.87
CA GLU A 26 -6.13 -15.00 -7.12
C GLU A 26 -4.79 -15.73 -7.23
N ALA A 27 -3.71 -14.97 -7.45
CA ALA A 27 -2.36 -15.46 -7.53
C ALA A 27 -1.46 -14.71 -6.54
N VAL A 28 -0.33 -15.33 -6.19
CA VAL A 28 0.74 -14.73 -5.39
C VAL A 28 2.03 -14.78 -6.19
N GLY A 29 2.72 -13.65 -6.32
CA GLY A 29 3.98 -13.57 -7.04
C GLY A 29 4.68 -12.22 -6.84
N PRO A 30 5.96 -12.11 -7.22
CA PRO A 30 6.71 -10.86 -7.03
C PRO A 30 6.38 -9.79 -8.08
N THR A 31 6.07 -10.19 -9.31
CA THR A 31 5.76 -9.32 -10.47
C THR A 31 5.03 -10.13 -11.55
N GLY A 32 4.32 -9.47 -12.46
CA GLY A 32 3.63 -10.12 -13.57
C GLY A 32 2.58 -9.25 -14.24
N ALA A 33 2.04 -9.73 -15.36
CA ALA A 33 0.93 -9.10 -16.04
C ALA A 33 -0.32 -9.22 -15.16
N LEU A 34 -0.87 -8.07 -14.79
CA LEU A 34 -2.01 -7.96 -13.90
C LEU A 34 -3.27 -8.02 -14.75
N GLY A 35 -4.13 -8.98 -14.38
CA GLY A 35 -5.39 -9.36 -15.00
C GLY A 35 -6.37 -8.22 -15.23
N PRO A 36 -7.48 -8.48 -15.92
CA PRO A 36 -8.33 -7.47 -16.54
C PRO A 36 -9.11 -6.63 -15.50
N GLU A 37 -9.88 -5.67 -16.00
CA GLU A 37 -10.75 -4.78 -15.22
C GLU A 37 -11.48 -5.49 -14.06
N GLY A 38 -11.52 -4.81 -12.91
CA GLY A 38 -12.11 -5.32 -11.68
C GLY A 38 -11.15 -6.14 -10.81
N SER A 39 -9.98 -6.54 -11.33
CA SER A 39 -8.96 -7.24 -10.54
C SER A 39 -8.41 -6.33 -9.43
N VAL A 40 -8.24 -6.91 -8.24
CA VAL A 40 -7.62 -6.22 -7.09
C VAL A 40 -6.33 -6.94 -6.74
N TYR A 41 -5.26 -6.15 -6.60
CA TYR A 41 -3.96 -6.59 -6.16
C TYR A 41 -3.57 -5.84 -4.90
N ILE A 42 -2.79 -6.50 -4.06
CA ILE A 42 -2.21 -5.92 -2.87
C ILE A 42 -0.70 -6.15 -2.94
N LEU A 43 0.04 -5.05 -2.96
CA LEU A 43 1.48 -5.06 -2.83
C LEU A 43 1.82 -4.82 -1.37
N SER A 44 2.41 -5.82 -0.71
CA SER A 44 2.89 -5.70 0.66
C SER A 44 4.41 -5.63 0.72
N ILE A 45 4.89 -4.71 1.55
CA ILE A 45 6.30 -4.57 1.92
C ILE A 45 6.41 -4.85 3.42
N PRO A 46 7.04 -5.97 3.84
CA PRO A 46 7.22 -6.30 5.25
C PRO A 46 7.88 -5.16 6.03
N GLY A 47 7.35 -4.88 7.21
CA GLY A 47 7.80 -3.79 8.08
C GLY A 47 7.48 -2.38 7.58
N MET A 48 6.63 -2.23 6.56
CA MET A 48 6.20 -0.93 6.03
C MET A 48 4.68 -0.86 5.81
N GLY A 49 4.07 -1.95 5.33
CA GLY A 49 2.63 -2.07 5.20
C GLY A 49 2.20 -2.63 3.86
N TYR A 50 1.09 -2.14 3.33
CA TYR A 50 0.59 -2.54 2.01
C TYR A 50 -0.04 -1.39 1.23
N MET A 51 -0.17 -1.59 -0.08
CA MET A 51 -0.99 -0.78 -0.97
C MET A 51 -1.91 -1.68 -1.81
N LYS A 52 -3.14 -1.22 -2.04
CA LYS A 52 -4.10 -1.89 -2.91
C LYS A 52 -4.11 -1.21 -4.28
N LEU A 53 -4.07 -2.00 -5.34
CA LEU A 53 -4.21 -1.58 -6.72
C LEU A 53 -5.47 -2.25 -7.29
N LYS A 54 -6.44 -1.47 -7.74
CA LYS A 54 -7.65 -1.98 -8.38
C LYS A 54 -7.66 -1.52 -9.82
N ASP A 55 -7.67 -2.47 -10.76
CA ASP A 55 -7.86 -2.14 -12.18
C ASP A 55 -9.30 -1.67 -12.38
N MET A 56 -9.46 -0.42 -12.79
CA MET A 56 -10.75 0.23 -13.04
C MET A 56 -11.12 0.19 -14.52
N GLY A 57 -10.31 -0.45 -15.37
CA GLY A 57 -10.54 -0.52 -16.79
C GLY A 57 -10.64 0.86 -17.43
N ASN A 58 -11.48 0.97 -18.46
CA ASN A 58 -11.75 2.20 -19.19
C ASN A 58 -12.95 2.98 -18.64
N SER A 59 -13.43 2.63 -17.44
CA SER A 59 -14.64 3.20 -16.85
C SER A 59 -14.43 4.59 -16.23
N VAL A 60 -13.18 5.05 -16.14
CA VAL A 60 -12.80 6.32 -15.52
C VAL A 60 -12.21 7.24 -16.58
N SER A 61 -12.79 8.44 -16.71
CA SER A 61 -12.30 9.45 -17.63
C SER A 61 -10.95 10.02 -17.16
N GLY A 62 -10.00 10.17 -18.08
CA GLY A 62 -8.69 10.73 -17.80
C GLY A 62 -7.74 10.69 -19.01
N PRO A 63 -6.43 10.91 -18.80
CA PRO A 63 -5.45 11.05 -19.88
C PRO A 63 -5.04 9.74 -20.58
N GLY A 64 -5.50 8.58 -20.08
CA GLY A 64 -5.20 7.26 -20.62
C GLY A 64 -6.45 6.46 -20.98
N ASP A 65 -6.24 5.34 -21.67
CA ASP A 65 -7.31 4.46 -22.14
C ASP A 65 -7.85 3.57 -21.00
N TRP A 66 -6.99 3.29 -20.01
CA TRP A 66 -7.30 2.51 -18.81
C TRP A 66 -6.75 3.19 -17.56
N SER A 67 -7.29 2.83 -16.40
CA SER A 67 -6.85 3.38 -15.12
C SER A 67 -6.79 2.34 -13.99
N VAL A 68 -5.91 2.60 -13.03
CA VAL A 68 -5.75 1.83 -11.80
C VAL A 68 -6.00 2.77 -10.62
N GLN A 69 -6.96 2.42 -9.78
CA GLN A 69 -7.15 3.09 -8.50
C GLN A 69 -6.15 2.53 -7.49
N VAL A 70 -5.43 3.42 -6.79
CA VAL A 70 -4.37 3.02 -5.86
C VAL A 70 -4.62 3.60 -4.48
N SER A 71 -4.61 2.75 -3.45
CA SER A 71 -4.84 3.18 -2.07
C SER A 71 -3.81 4.21 -1.63
N GLY A 72 -4.27 5.27 -0.96
CA GLY A 72 -3.39 6.33 -0.46
C GLY A 72 -3.00 7.37 -1.52
N SER A 73 -3.49 7.25 -2.75
CA SER A 73 -3.46 8.33 -3.75
C SER A 73 -4.86 8.91 -3.95
N SER A 74 -4.95 10.20 -4.26
CA SER A 74 -6.20 10.88 -4.60
C SER A 74 -6.54 10.80 -6.09
N THR A 75 -5.61 10.31 -6.92
CA THR A 75 -5.77 10.22 -8.37
C THR A 75 -5.50 8.80 -8.85
N ASN A 76 -6.20 8.39 -9.90
CA ASN A 76 -5.91 7.13 -10.56
C ASN A 76 -4.61 7.23 -11.36
N TRP A 77 -3.89 6.12 -11.45
CA TRP A 77 -2.80 5.97 -12.40
C TRP A 77 -3.38 5.53 -13.75
N PHE A 78 -3.18 6.33 -14.78
CA PHE A 78 -3.68 6.08 -16.12
C PHE A 78 -2.58 5.55 -17.02
N TYR A 79 -2.94 4.68 -17.96
CA TYR A 79 -2.01 4.10 -18.91
C TYR A 79 -2.66 3.87 -20.28
N LYS A 80 -1.81 3.65 -21.29
CA LYS A 80 -2.19 3.24 -22.64
C LYS A 80 -1.49 1.93 -22.99
N GLY A 81 -2.03 1.19 -23.96
CA GLY A 81 -1.57 -0.14 -24.33
C GLY A 81 -1.41 -1.10 -23.13
N GLY A 82 -0.29 -1.82 -23.07
CA GLY A 82 -0.02 -2.84 -22.05
C GLY A 82 0.48 -2.33 -20.68
N GLY A 83 0.43 -1.01 -20.42
CA GLY A 83 0.72 -0.34 -19.15
C GLY A 83 1.93 -0.85 -18.35
N GLN A 84 3.03 -0.09 -18.29
CA GLN A 84 4.23 -0.53 -17.57
C GLN A 84 4.44 0.30 -16.30
N ALA A 85 4.07 -0.25 -15.14
CA ALA A 85 4.19 0.43 -13.86
C ALA A 85 5.59 0.25 -13.26
N THR A 86 6.22 1.37 -12.90
CA THR A 86 7.40 1.40 -12.03
C THR A 86 6.99 2.01 -10.69
N ILE A 87 7.30 1.32 -9.59
CA ILE A 87 6.95 1.75 -8.24
C ILE A 87 8.22 2.05 -7.46
N SER A 88 8.34 3.27 -6.95
CA SER A 88 9.42 3.69 -6.05
C SER A 88 8.86 4.05 -4.69
N ILE A 89 9.48 3.55 -3.62
CA ILE A 89 8.99 3.67 -2.25
C ILE A 89 10.12 4.17 -1.36
N ASN A 90 9.89 5.26 -0.63
CA ASN A 90 10.88 5.77 0.32
C ASN A 90 10.75 5.14 1.71
N SER A 91 11.73 5.39 2.58
CA SER A 91 11.79 4.83 3.94
C SER A 91 10.61 5.25 4.84
N SER A 92 9.90 6.33 4.49
CA SER A 92 8.70 6.80 5.20
C SER A 92 7.40 6.13 4.73
N GLY A 93 7.49 5.20 3.77
CA GLY A 93 6.35 4.53 3.16
C GLY A 93 5.59 5.38 2.15
N GLN A 94 6.19 6.45 1.65
CA GLN A 94 5.64 7.24 0.56
C GLN A 94 6.04 6.58 -0.76
N TYR A 95 5.08 6.42 -1.67
CA TYR A 95 5.31 5.79 -2.97
C TYR A 95 5.06 6.76 -4.12
N THR A 96 5.68 6.45 -5.25
CA THR A 96 5.40 7.03 -6.56
C THR A 96 5.23 5.91 -7.56
N ILE A 97 4.20 5.99 -8.40
CA ILE A 97 3.99 5.11 -9.56
C ILE A 97 4.17 5.92 -10.84
N SER A 98 4.98 5.42 -11.76
CA SER A 98 5.28 6.02 -13.06
C SER A 98 5.20 5.00 -14.20
N GLY A 99 5.46 5.46 -15.44
CA GLY A 99 5.42 4.62 -16.66
C GLY A 99 4.03 4.53 -17.32
N GLY A 100 3.07 5.33 -16.83
CA GLY A 100 1.75 5.54 -17.43
C GLY A 100 1.67 6.87 -18.19
N THR A 101 0.45 7.29 -18.51
CA THR A 101 0.18 8.63 -19.07
C THR A 101 0.29 9.74 -18.01
N ASN A 102 0.26 9.37 -16.73
CA ASN A 102 0.58 10.24 -15.61
C ASN A 102 1.41 9.46 -14.58
N SER A 103 2.05 10.22 -13.69
CA SER A 103 2.61 9.70 -12.44
C SER A 103 1.68 10.02 -11.29
N ILE A 104 1.60 9.14 -10.31
CA ILE A 104 0.87 9.37 -9.07
C ILE A 104 1.77 9.12 -7.87
N SER A 105 1.42 9.73 -6.75
CA SER A 105 2.08 9.47 -5.47
C SER A 105 1.03 9.24 -4.39
N GLY A 106 1.46 8.59 -3.32
CA GLY A 106 0.61 8.31 -2.17
C GLY A 106 1.40 7.75 -1.00
N LYS A 107 0.69 7.26 0.01
CA LYS A 107 1.30 6.64 1.19
C LYS A 107 0.80 5.21 1.35
N PHE A 108 1.70 4.30 1.71
CA PHE A 108 1.35 2.95 2.14
C PHE A 108 0.37 3.01 3.31
N SER A 109 -0.60 2.11 3.29
CA SER A 109 -1.42 1.86 4.47
C SER A 109 -0.56 1.13 5.48
N LEU A 110 -0.38 1.71 6.67
CA LEU A 110 0.34 1.09 7.78
C LEU A 110 -0.30 -0.27 8.07
N GLY A 111 0.45 -1.33 7.76
CA GLY A 111 0.14 -2.66 8.24
C GLY A 111 0.77 -2.80 9.60
N ILE A 112 0.06 -2.42 10.67
CA ILE A 112 0.33 -3.05 11.96
C ILE A 112 -0.13 -4.50 11.77
N ILE A 113 0.76 -5.36 11.25
CA ILE A 113 0.62 -6.79 11.48
C ILE A 113 0.92 -6.90 12.96
N GLY A 114 -0.12 -7.00 13.78
CA GLY A 114 -0.01 -7.08 15.23
C GLY A 114 0.82 -8.29 15.63
N PHE A 115 2.12 -8.12 15.73
CA PHE A 115 2.91 -8.91 16.67
C PHE A 115 2.64 -8.26 18.02
N GLY A 116 1.90 -8.96 18.87
CA GLY A 116 1.53 -8.49 20.20
C GLY A 116 2.77 -8.11 20.98
N SER A 117 3.09 -6.81 21.02
CA SER A 117 3.81 -6.24 22.13
C SER A 117 2.78 -5.91 23.19
N LYS A 118 2.78 -6.72 24.24
CA LYS A 118 2.16 -6.44 25.54
C LYS A 118 2.39 -4.96 25.87
N LEU A 119 1.33 -4.16 25.79
CA LEU A 119 1.30 -2.80 26.30
C LEU A 119 1.23 -2.92 27.82
N GLU A 120 2.38 -2.96 28.48
CA GLU A 120 2.44 -2.58 29.90
C GLU A 120 2.53 -1.06 29.93
N ALA A 121 1.37 -0.42 30.06
CA ALA A 121 1.29 0.94 30.57
C ALA A 121 1.23 0.79 32.10
N GLU A 122 2.34 1.06 32.77
CA GLU A 122 2.34 1.32 34.20
C GLU A 122 1.63 2.66 34.44
N ASP A 123 0.34 2.60 34.75
CA ASP A 123 -0.37 3.72 35.35
C ASP A 123 0.13 3.90 36.79
N SER A 124 1.21 4.67 36.94
CA SER A 124 1.58 5.25 38.23
C SER A 124 0.97 6.65 38.35
N GLU A 125 -0.34 6.71 38.57
CA GLU A 125 -0.94 7.91 39.16
C GLU A 125 -0.48 8.02 40.62
N CYS A 126 0.57 8.79 40.84
CA CYS A 126 0.96 9.26 42.17
C CYS A 126 -0.09 10.30 42.62
N LEU A 127 -1.19 9.82 43.19
CA LEU A 127 -2.16 10.66 43.90
C LEU A 127 -1.59 11.01 45.28
N ILE A 128 -1.17 12.27 45.39
CA ILE A 128 -0.96 12.96 46.66
C ILE A 128 -2.31 13.01 47.38
N ALA A 129 -2.41 12.36 48.53
CA ALA A 129 -3.46 12.60 49.50
C ALA A 129 -2.83 13.06 50.82
N GLU A 130 -2.74 14.38 50.99
CA GLU A 130 -2.66 15.01 52.30
C GLU A 130 -4.00 14.79 53.03
N GLY A 131 -3.97 14.45 54.33
CA GLY A 131 -5.20 14.46 55.13
C GLY A 131 -5.21 13.67 56.44
N ASN A 132 -4.59 14.26 57.47
CA ASN A 132 -5.06 14.36 58.87
C ASN A 132 -5.45 13.12 59.73
N ARG A 133 -4.62 12.92 60.77
CA ARG A 133 -4.91 13.00 62.23
C ARG A 133 -5.83 11.98 62.96
N GLU A 134 -5.27 11.54 64.10
CA GLU A 134 -5.87 11.24 65.42
C GLU A 134 -6.73 9.96 65.52
N THR A 135 -6.58 9.06 66.49
CA THR A 135 -5.96 9.05 67.85
C THR A 135 -5.36 7.68 68.16
#